data_AF-A0A5C7H0S6-F1
#
_entry.id   AF-A0A5C7H0S6-F1
#
_cell.length_a   1.000
_cell.length_b   1.000
_cell.length_c   1.000
_cell.angle_alpha   90.00
_cell.angle_beta   90.00
_cell.angle_gamma   90.00
#
_symmetry.space_group_name_H-M   'P 1'
#
loop_
_entity.id
_entity.type
_entity.pdbx_description
1 polymer ?
#
loop_
_entity_poly.entity_id
_entity_poly.type
_entity_poly.pdbx_seq_one_letter_code
_entity_poly.pdbx_strand_id
1 'polypeptide(L)'
;MKISFEHLVCSIWTVDLAYLLQKFNIRFSYFTVTFGANPNYSVETFYKEQLPNDLERVDMLFQKARGAGINIECSSIGGVEISQMILSGNYIAIALVDQYKLSQSWMEDVIIPGFYGNDSGYTGHYVVICGYDADADEFEIRDPASSRIHERVSSKRLEEARKSFGTDEDILLVIILATLSVVVIFVQ
;
A
#
# COMPACT_ATOMS: atom_id res chain seq x y z
N MET A 1 -22.38 -12.79 10.52
CA MET A 1 -22.60 -11.56 9.71
C MET A 1 -21.78 -11.70 8.45
N LYS A 2 -22.42 -11.89 7.29
CA LYS A 2 -21.74 -12.09 6.01
C LYS A 2 -20.89 -10.85 5.71
N ILE A 3 -19.61 -11.04 5.37
CA ILE A 3 -18.95 -10.09 4.46
C ILE A 3 -19.49 -10.49 3.09
N SER A 4 -20.65 -9.95 2.73
CA SER A 4 -21.14 -10.08 1.37
C SER A 4 -20.37 -9.06 0.55
N PHE A 5 -19.41 -9.52 -0.26
CA PHE A 5 -18.98 -8.80 -1.46
C PHE A 5 -20.07 -8.88 -2.55
N GLU A 6 -21.34 -8.85 -2.14
CA GLU A 6 -22.48 -8.76 -3.04
C GLU A 6 -22.55 -7.28 -3.42
N HIS A 7 -22.16 -6.99 -4.67
CA HIS A 7 -21.85 -5.68 -5.29
C HIS A 7 -20.37 -5.25 -5.27
N LEU A 8 -19.50 -5.95 -6.01
CA LEU A 8 -18.25 -5.37 -6.53
C LEU A 8 -18.57 -4.34 -7.64
N VAL A 9 -19.18 -3.21 -7.26
CA VAL A 9 -19.43 -2.06 -8.15
C VAL A 9 -18.41 -0.94 -7.88
N CYS A 10 -17.52 -1.13 -6.90
CA CYS A 10 -16.56 -0.14 -6.41
C CYS A 10 -15.15 -0.74 -6.36
N SER A 11 -14.13 0.09 -6.60
CA SER A 11 -12.71 -0.31 -6.47
C SER A 11 -12.25 -0.32 -5.00
N ILE A 12 -11.14 -1.00 -4.71
CA ILE A 12 -10.56 -1.04 -3.35
C ILE A 12 -9.59 0.14 -3.18
N TRP A 13 -9.80 0.94 -2.14
CA TRP A 13 -8.94 2.05 -1.74
C TRP A 13 -8.21 1.74 -0.43
N THR A 14 -7.12 2.46 -0.13
CA THR A 14 -6.30 2.21 1.08
C THR A 14 -7.13 2.35 2.35
N VAL A 15 -8.10 3.28 2.37
CA VAL A 15 -9.04 3.41 3.47
C VAL A 15 -9.88 2.15 3.69
N ASP A 16 -10.25 1.41 2.64
CA ASP A 16 -10.95 0.12 2.77
C ASP A 16 -10.07 -0.91 3.47
N LEU A 17 -8.77 -0.94 3.15
CA LEU A 17 -7.79 -1.80 3.84
C LEU A 17 -7.62 -1.39 5.30
N ALA A 18 -7.60 -0.10 5.62
CA ALA A 18 -7.56 0.40 7.00
C ALA A 18 -8.78 -0.09 7.81
N TYR A 19 -9.98 -0.02 7.25
CA TYR A 19 -11.19 -0.56 7.86
C TYR A 19 -11.13 -2.08 8.05
N LEU A 20 -10.53 -2.80 7.10
CA LEU A 20 -10.31 -4.25 7.21
C LEU A 20 -9.37 -4.55 8.39
N LEU A 21 -8.22 -3.88 8.49
CA LEU A 21 -7.26 -4.05 9.58
C LEU A 21 -7.90 -3.73 10.95
N GLN A 22 -8.64 -2.62 11.04
CA GLN A 22 -9.36 -2.21 12.24
C GLN A 22 -10.37 -3.28 12.69
N LYS A 23 -11.10 -3.88 11.74
CA LYS A 23 -12.06 -4.95 12.03
C LYS A 23 -11.41 -6.19 12.63
N PHE A 24 -10.17 -6.49 12.25
CA PHE A 24 -9.37 -7.57 12.83
C PHE A 24 -8.61 -7.17 14.09
N ASN A 25 -8.83 -5.95 14.61
CA ASN A 25 -8.09 -5.38 15.76
C ASN A 25 -6.58 -5.38 15.55
N ILE A 26 -6.13 -5.25 14.30
CA ILE A 26 -4.71 -5.07 13.98
C ILE A 26 -4.38 -3.60 14.25
N ARG A 27 -3.28 -3.35 14.96
CA ARG A 27 -2.81 -1.98 15.23
C ARG A 27 -1.98 -1.48 14.06
N PHE A 28 -2.31 -0.30 13.57
CA PHE A 28 -1.59 0.34 12.46
C PHE A 28 -1.71 1.86 12.53
N SER A 29 -0.87 2.55 11.77
CA SER A 29 -1.02 3.97 11.42
C SER A 29 -1.19 4.09 9.90
N TYR A 30 -2.14 4.91 9.45
CA TYR A 30 -2.34 5.20 8.02
C TYR A 30 -1.78 6.59 7.70
N PHE A 31 -0.77 6.66 6.83
CA PHE A 31 -0.23 7.90 6.29
C PHE A 31 -0.68 8.09 4.83
N THR A 32 -1.03 9.33 4.49
CA THR A 32 -1.42 9.76 3.15
C THR A 32 -1.19 11.25 2.99
N VAL A 33 -1.01 11.76 1.77
CA VAL A 33 -0.99 13.23 1.51
C VAL A 33 -2.34 13.77 1.06
N THR A 34 -3.34 12.90 0.88
CA THR A 34 -4.69 13.27 0.44
C THR A 34 -5.72 12.76 1.43
N PHE A 35 -6.58 13.65 1.92
CA PHE A 35 -7.72 13.26 2.73
C PHE A 35 -8.97 13.12 1.85
N GLY A 36 -9.42 11.89 1.60
CA GLY A 36 -10.52 11.59 0.68
C GLY A 36 -10.04 11.13 -0.70
N ALA A 37 -10.94 11.06 -1.67
CA ALA A 37 -10.60 10.71 -3.04
C ALA A 37 -10.19 11.97 -3.84
N ASN A 38 -8.98 11.98 -4.41
CA ASN A 38 -8.52 13.09 -5.24
C ASN A 38 -9.24 13.11 -6.61
N PRO A 39 -10.10 14.10 -6.92
CA PRO A 39 -10.82 14.14 -8.19
C PRO A 39 -9.90 14.35 -9.41
N ASN A 40 -8.68 14.85 -9.19
CA ASN A 40 -7.71 15.06 -10.27
C ASN A 40 -7.19 13.74 -10.86
N TYR A 41 -7.42 12.61 -10.20
CA TYR A 41 -7.06 11.29 -10.72
C TYR A 41 -7.94 10.82 -11.88
N SER A 42 -9.03 11.53 -12.19
CA SER A 42 -9.83 11.30 -13.39
C SER A 42 -9.03 11.37 -14.71
N VAL A 43 -7.85 11.99 -14.71
CA VAL A 43 -6.93 12.01 -15.87
C VAL A 43 -6.20 10.67 -16.08
N GLU A 44 -6.00 9.89 -15.02
CA GLU A 44 -5.38 8.57 -15.09
C GLU A 44 -6.40 7.55 -15.57
N THR A 45 -6.06 6.81 -16.62
CA THR A 45 -6.92 5.78 -17.21
C THR A 45 -7.34 4.74 -16.17
N PHE A 46 -6.45 4.44 -15.22
CA PHE A 46 -6.69 3.52 -14.09
C PHE A 46 -7.89 3.93 -13.22
N TYR A 47 -8.06 5.23 -12.94
CA TYR A 47 -9.13 5.72 -12.06
C TYR A 47 -10.38 6.18 -12.81
N LYS A 48 -10.24 6.58 -14.09
CA LYS A 48 -11.26 7.30 -14.86
C LYS A 48 -12.67 6.70 -14.80
N GLU A 49 -12.79 5.38 -14.89
CA GLU A 49 -14.10 4.72 -14.97
C GLU A 49 -14.79 4.55 -13.61
N GLN A 50 -14.03 4.27 -12.54
CA GLN A 50 -14.57 3.93 -11.22
C GLN A 50 -14.59 5.11 -10.25
N LEU A 51 -13.73 6.11 -10.44
CA LEU A 51 -13.61 7.26 -9.54
C LEU A 51 -14.94 7.97 -9.26
N PRO A 52 -15.85 8.20 -10.24
CA PRO A 52 -17.15 8.81 -9.96
C PRO A 52 -18.03 7.98 -9.01
N ASN A 53 -17.93 6.65 -9.07
CA ASN A 53 -18.68 5.74 -8.20
C ASN A 53 -18.04 5.63 -6.81
N ASP A 54 -16.72 5.85 -6.72
CA ASP A 54 -15.96 5.69 -5.49
C ASP A 54 -15.86 6.96 -4.65
N LEU A 55 -15.93 8.15 -5.28
CA LEU A 55 -15.66 9.43 -4.61
C LEU A 55 -16.50 9.64 -3.34
N GLU A 56 -17.83 9.54 -3.45
CA GLU A 56 -18.73 9.75 -2.29
C GLU A 56 -18.47 8.71 -1.18
N ARG A 57 -18.25 7.45 -1.56
CA ARG A 57 -17.98 6.36 -0.62
C ARG A 57 -16.66 6.57 0.11
N VAL A 58 -15.59 6.86 -0.62
CA VAL A 58 -14.24 7.05 -0.08
C VAL A 58 -14.22 8.26 0.85
N ASP A 59 -14.78 9.39 0.43
CA ASP A 59 -14.87 10.59 1.26
C ASP A 59 -15.64 10.32 2.57
N MET A 60 -16.75 9.58 2.49
CA MET A 60 -17.52 9.18 3.66
C MET A 60 -16.71 8.26 4.59
N LEU A 61 -15.88 7.35 4.06
CA LEU A 61 -15.00 6.50 4.86
C LEU A 61 -13.94 7.31 5.61
N PHE A 62 -13.28 8.26 4.94
CA PHE A 62 -12.34 9.17 5.58
C PHE A 62 -12.99 9.99 6.70
N GLN A 63 -14.20 10.53 6.48
CA GLN A 63 -14.95 11.27 7.49
C GLN A 63 -15.30 10.42 8.72
N LYS A 64 -15.61 9.13 8.53
CA LYS A 64 -16.00 8.22 9.60
C LYS A 64 -14.82 7.53 10.28
N ALA A 65 -13.62 7.56 9.69
CA ALA A 65 -12.44 6.80 10.12
C ALA A 65 -12.10 7.05 11.61
N ARG A 66 -12.02 8.32 12.01
CA ARG A 66 -11.73 8.69 13.40
C ARG A 66 -12.74 8.13 14.39
N GLY A 67 -14.03 8.17 14.04
CA GLY A 67 -15.11 7.59 14.86
C GLY A 67 -15.06 6.06 14.94
N ALA A 68 -14.45 5.42 13.94
CA ALA A 68 -14.21 3.97 13.91
C ALA A 68 -12.90 3.53 14.60
N GLY A 69 -12.14 4.48 15.19
CA GLY A 69 -10.87 4.20 15.84
C GLY A 69 -9.66 4.10 14.89
N ILE A 70 -9.82 4.51 13.63
CA ILE A 70 -8.75 4.52 12.62
C ILE A 70 -8.06 5.89 12.69
N ASN A 71 -6.76 5.88 12.97
CA ASN A 71 -5.93 7.08 12.94
C ASN A 71 -5.34 7.27 11.54
N ILE A 72 -5.77 8.34 10.85
CA ILE A 72 -5.27 8.74 9.53
C ILE A 72 -4.44 10.01 9.72
N GLU A 73 -3.18 9.96 9.30
CA GLU A 73 -2.21 11.03 9.36
C GLU A 73 -2.02 11.61 7.96
N CYS A 74 -2.49 12.84 7.76
CA CYS A 74 -2.37 13.56 6.49
C CYS A 74 -0.96 14.18 6.37
N SER A 75 0.05 13.35 6.18
CA SER A 75 1.46 13.74 6.07
C SER A 75 2.25 12.75 5.22
N SER A 76 3.23 13.26 4.47
CA SER A 76 4.23 12.43 3.80
C SER A 76 5.22 11.86 4.81
N ILE A 77 5.54 10.57 4.67
CA ILE A 77 6.66 9.90 5.35
C ILE A 77 7.70 9.55 4.30
N GLY A 78 9.00 9.71 4.57
CA GLY A 78 10.08 9.42 3.62
C GLY A 78 10.63 8.00 3.70
N GLY A 79 11.33 7.55 2.66
CA GLY A 79 11.98 6.22 2.63
C GLY A 79 12.94 5.96 3.80
N VAL A 80 13.63 6.98 4.32
CA VAL A 80 14.51 6.87 5.50
C VAL A 80 13.71 6.57 6.78
N GLU A 81 12.55 7.20 6.96
CA GLU A 81 11.69 6.95 8.12
C GLU A 81 11.08 5.54 8.02
N ILE A 82 10.64 5.15 6.82
CA ILE A 82 10.14 3.80 6.55
C ILE A 82 11.23 2.77 6.86
N SER A 83 12.47 2.94 6.37
CA SER A 83 13.56 1.99 6.61
C SER A 83 13.87 1.84 8.10
N GLN A 84 13.89 2.94 8.85
CA GLN A 84 14.07 2.90 10.31
C GLN A 84 12.95 2.14 11.02
N MET A 85 11.68 2.34 10.62
CA MET A 85 10.55 1.62 11.19
C MET A 85 10.62 0.13 10.91
N ILE A 86 10.93 -0.27 9.67
CA ILE A 86 11.07 -1.67 9.27
C ILE A 86 12.27 -2.33 10.00
N LEU A 87 13.43 -1.66 10.06
CA LEU A 87 14.62 -2.14 10.77
C LEU A 87 14.40 -2.33 12.28
N SER A 88 13.46 -1.60 12.88
CA SER A 88 13.12 -1.78 14.30
C SER A 88 12.54 -3.18 14.59
N GLY A 89 12.10 -3.91 13.58
CA GLY A 89 11.45 -5.22 13.70
C GLY A 89 10.02 -5.17 14.25
N ASN A 90 9.49 -3.96 14.50
CA ASN A 90 8.15 -3.77 15.05
C ASN A 90 7.09 -3.45 14.00
N TYR A 91 7.49 -3.27 12.73
CA TYR A 91 6.61 -2.82 11.67
C TYR A 91 6.78 -3.64 10.39
N ILE A 92 5.67 -3.91 9.73
CA ILE A 92 5.59 -4.11 8.29
C ILE A 92 4.78 -2.97 7.69
N ALA A 93 4.84 -2.77 6.37
CA ALA A 93 4.02 -1.77 5.71
C ALA A 93 3.25 -2.34 4.53
N ILE A 94 2.02 -1.87 4.31
CA ILE A 94 1.30 -2.06 3.05
C ILE A 94 1.34 -0.71 2.33
N ALA A 95 1.95 -0.67 1.15
CA ALA A 95 2.11 0.57 0.38
C ALA A 95 1.39 0.46 -0.96
N LEU A 96 0.70 1.54 -1.36
CA LEU A 96 0.24 1.73 -2.72
C LEU A 96 1.41 2.26 -3.57
N VAL A 97 1.66 1.61 -4.69
CA VAL A 97 2.74 1.96 -5.61
C VAL A 97 2.25 2.05 -7.05
N ASP A 98 2.96 2.82 -7.87
CA ASP A 98 2.91 2.65 -9.31
C ASP A 98 3.66 1.36 -9.71
N GLN A 99 2.90 0.36 -10.18
CA GLN A 99 3.41 -0.95 -10.55
C GLN A 99 4.48 -0.87 -11.64
N TYR A 100 4.32 0.01 -12.63
CA TYR A 100 5.26 0.10 -13.74
C TYR A 100 6.62 0.57 -13.24
N LYS A 101 6.64 1.64 -12.43
CA LYS A 101 7.90 2.15 -11.85
C LYS A 101 8.54 1.15 -10.90
N LEU A 102 7.75 0.45 -10.09
CA LEU A 102 8.29 -0.57 -9.19
C LEU A 102 8.93 -1.74 -9.96
N SER A 103 8.34 -2.16 -11.08
CA SER A 103 8.74 -3.35 -11.88
C SER A 103 9.76 -3.10 -13.00
N GLN A 104 10.24 -1.87 -13.22
CA GLN A 104 11.27 -1.59 -14.25
C GLN A 104 12.57 -2.45 -14.18
N SER A 105 12.82 -3.25 -13.13
CA SER A 105 13.95 -4.20 -13.11
C SER A 105 13.71 -5.47 -13.94
N TRP A 106 12.48 -5.73 -14.38
CA TRP A 106 12.11 -6.93 -15.14
C TRP A 106 12.18 -6.74 -16.66
N MET A 107 12.35 -5.50 -17.12
CA MET A 107 12.35 -5.14 -18.53
C MET A 107 13.73 -4.77 -19.10
N GLU A 108 14.80 -4.75 -18.31
CA GLU A 108 16.14 -4.53 -18.85
C GLU A 108 16.68 -5.76 -19.61
N ASP A 109 16.19 -6.97 -19.32
CA ASP A 109 16.66 -8.22 -19.95
C ASP A 109 15.90 -8.64 -21.24
N VAL A 110 14.83 -7.93 -21.62
CA VAL A 110 14.09 -8.22 -22.86
C VAL A 110 13.89 -6.93 -23.65
N ILE A 111 14.90 -6.58 -24.45
CA ILE A 111 14.75 -5.55 -25.49
C ILE A 111 13.75 -6.08 -26.51
N ILE A 112 12.47 -5.71 -26.39
CA ILE A 112 11.51 -5.80 -27.50
C ILE A 112 11.52 -4.45 -28.22
N PRO A 113 12.15 -4.33 -29.40
CA PRO A 113 12.13 -3.11 -30.17
C PRO A 113 10.73 -2.91 -30.75
N GLY A 114 9.98 -1.94 -30.21
CA GLY A 114 8.63 -1.61 -30.66
C GLY A 114 7.69 -1.04 -29.59
N PHE A 115 8.04 -1.13 -28.31
CA PHE A 115 7.24 -0.65 -27.17
C PHE A 115 7.69 0.72 -26.62
N TYR A 116 8.24 1.60 -27.46
CA TYR A 116 8.37 3.03 -27.11
C TYR A 116 6.99 3.72 -27.22
N GLY A 117 6.05 3.27 -26.39
CA GLY A 117 4.86 4.03 -26.04
C GLY A 117 5.26 4.99 -24.92
N ASN A 118 5.40 6.26 -25.25
CA ASN A 118 5.81 7.34 -24.35
C ASN A 118 4.73 7.73 -23.33
N ASP A 119 3.93 6.76 -22.85
CA ASP A 119 2.88 6.90 -21.84
C ASP A 119 2.60 5.52 -21.24
N SER A 120 3.45 5.05 -20.32
CA SER A 120 3.03 3.98 -19.40
C SER A 120 2.19 4.66 -18.32
N GLY A 121 0.88 4.73 -18.56
CA GLY A 121 -0.06 5.32 -17.60
C GLY A 121 0.05 4.68 -16.22
N TYR A 122 -0.32 5.42 -15.18
CA TYR A 122 -0.28 4.93 -13.81
C TYR A 122 -1.07 3.61 -13.66
N THR A 123 -0.53 2.65 -12.90
CA THR A 123 -1.27 1.47 -12.44
C THR A 123 -1.03 1.27 -10.95
N GLY A 124 -2.08 1.48 -10.16
CA GLY A 124 -2.02 1.32 -8.71
C GLY A 124 -1.95 -0.15 -8.32
N HIS A 125 -0.99 -0.48 -7.46
CA HIS A 125 -0.79 -1.83 -6.95
C HIS A 125 -0.34 -1.81 -5.49
N TYR A 126 -0.85 -2.74 -4.67
CA TYR A 126 -0.47 -2.84 -3.27
C TYR A 126 0.63 -3.89 -3.10
N VAL A 127 1.69 -3.52 -2.39
CA VAL A 127 2.77 -4.43 -1.98
C VAL A 127 2.96 -4.38 -0.47
N VAL A 128 3.51 -5.46 0.10
CA VAL A 128 3.88 -5.50 1.52
C VAL A 128 5.40 -5.33 1.64
N ILE A 129 5.85 -4.36 2.41
CA ILE A 129 7.25 -4.15 2.77
C ILE A 129 7.51 -4.87 4.10
N CYS A 130 8.40 -5.86 4.07
CA CYS A 130 8.62 -6.80 5.17
C CYS A 130 10.02 -6.72 5.78
N GLY A 131 10.97 -6.09 5.09
CA GLY A 131 12.35 -6.03 5.53
C GLY A 131 13.12 -4.92 4.83
N TYR A 132 14.29 -4.60 5.37
CA TYR A 132 15.22 -3.64 4.78
C TYR A 132 16.66 -4.08 5.02
N ASP A 133 17.44 -4.08 3.95
CA ASP A 133 18.87 -4.40 3.92
C ASP A 133 19.65 -3.08 3.82
N ALA A 134 20.25 -2.66 4.93
CA ALA A 134 20.94 -1.38 5.03
C ALA A 134 22.27 -1.35 4.25
N ASP A 135 22.88 -2.51 4.00
CA ASP A 135 24.14 -2.60 3.25
C ASP A 135 23.88 -2.44 1.74
N ALA A 136 22.77 -3.00 1.26
CA ALA A 136 22.35 -2.92 -0.14
C ALA A 136 21.46 -1.70 -0.47
N ASP A 137 20.91 -1.03 0.55
CA ASP A 137 19.86 -0.02 0.42
C ASP A 137 18.61 -0.55 -0.32
N GLU A 138 18.18 -1.75 0.07
CA GLU A 138 17.07 -2.47 -0.56
C GLU A 138 15.98 -2.86 0.45
N PHE A 139 14.73 -2.67 0.07
CA PHE A 139 13.58 -3.21 0.78
C PHE A 139 13.26 -4.62 0.29
N GLU A 140 12.94 -5.51 1.23
CA GLU A 140 12.28 -6.77 0.93
C GLU A 140 10.78 -6.56 0.83
N ILE A 141 10.20 -6.94 -0.30
CA ILE A 141 8.77 -6.83 -0.55
C ILE A 141 8.13 -8.19 -0.85
N ARG A 142 6.83 -8.28 -0.55
CA ARG A 142 5.94 -9.35 -0.98
C ARG A 142 4.89 -8.75 -1.89
N ASP A 143 4.87 -9.22 -3.12
CA ASP A 143 3.91 -8.81 -4.13
C ASP A 143 2.79 -9.89 -4.23
N PRO A 144 1.53 -9.57 -3.87
CA PRO A 144 0.39 -10.49 -4.00
C PRO A 144 0.11 -10.98 -5.43
N ALA A 145 0.55 -10.24 -6.45
CA ALA A 145 0.43 -10.59 -7.86
C ALA A 145 1.64 -11.37 -8.40
N SER A 146 2.68 -11.57 -7.59
CA SER A 146 3.87 -12.34 -7.95
C SER A 146 3.85 -13.74 -7.33
N SER A 147 4.41 -14.70 -8.05
CA SER A 147 4.68 -16.05 -7.51
C SER A 147 6.01 -16.12 -6.77
N ARG A 148 6.84 -15.07 -6.84
CA ARG A 148 8.12 -15.03 -6.13
C ARG A 148 7.87 -14.82 -4.65
N ILE A 149 8.55 -15.64 -3.85
CA ILE A 149 8.39 -15.58 -2.40
C ILE A 149 9.11 -14.34 -1.87
N HIS A 150 10.32 -14.02 -2.34
CA HIS A 150 11.09 -12.86 -1.88
C HIS A 150 11.48 -12.00 -3.08
N GLU A 151 11.12 -10.73 -3.05
CA GLU A 151 11.57 -9.73 -4.00
C GLU A 151 12.28 -8.60 -3.25
N ARG A 152 13.29 -8.02 -3.90
CA ARG A 152 14.03 -6.88 -3.37
C ARG A 152 13.91 -5.71 -4.34
N VAL A 153 13.76 -4.51 -3.79
CA VAL A 153 13.67 -3.26 -4.53
C VAL A 153 14.50 -2.20 -3.83
N SER A 154 15.29 -1.44 -4.59
CA SER A 154 16.08 -0.35 -4.00
C SER A 154 15.19 0.73 -3.39
N SER A 155 15.67 1.39 -2.33
CA SER A 155 14.95 2.49 -1.66
C SER A 155 14.52 3.57 -2.63
N LYS A 156 15.41 3.96 -3.55
CA LYS A 156 15.12 4.95 -4.59
C LYS A 156 13.91 4.55 -5.44
N ARG A 157 13.86 3.30 -5.90
CA ARG A 157 12.79 2.81 -6.78
C ARG A 157 11.47 2.72 -6.03
N LEU A 158 11.49 2.23 -4.79
CA LEU A 158 10.29 2.18 -3.96
C LEU A 158 9.74 3.59 -3.69
N GLU A 159 10.62 4.55 -3.38
CA GLU A 159 10.25 5.95 -3.16
C GLU A 159 9.64 6.58 -4.41
N GLU A 160 10.26 6.39 -5.58
CA GLU A 160 9.74 6.88 -6.87
C GLU A 160 8.38 6.25 -7.21
N ALA A 161 8.20 4.96 -6.96
CA ALA A 161 6.95 4.26 -7.25
C ALA A 161 5.82 4.71 -6.31
N ARG A 162 6.06 4.77 -4.99
CA ARG A 162 5.04 5.13 -3.99
C ARG A 162 4.70 6.62 -3.95
N LYS A 163 5.56 7.49 -4.48
CA LYS A 163 5.30 8.95 -4.56
C LYS A 163 4.77 9.38 -5.92
N SER A 164 4.42 8.42 -6.77
CA SER A 164 3.82 8.71 -8.07
C SER A 164 2.46 9.36 -7.92
N PHE A 165 2.14 10.26 -8.85
CA PHE A 165 0.78 10.76 -8.99
C PHE A 165 -0.20 9.58 -9.12
N GLY A 166 -1.30 9.62 -8.37
CA GLY A 166 -2.27 8.52 -8.29
C GLY A 166 -2.15 7.66 -7.03
N THR A 167 -1.03 7.71 -6.30
CA THR A 167 -0.82 6.86 -5.11
C THR A 167 -1.22 7.51 -3.79
N ASP A 168 -1.38 8.84 -3.75
CA ASP A 168 -1.55 9.63 -2.52
C ASP A 168 -0.46 9.40 -1.45
N GLU A 169 0.68 8.80 -1.82
CA GLU A 169 1.67 8.29 -0.87
C GLU A 169 1.09 7.35 0.20
N ASP A 170 0.00 6.68 -0.12
CA ASP A 170 -0.75 5.84 0.80
C ASP A 170 0.10 4.70 1.35
N ILE A 171 0.26 4.68 2.68
CA ILE A 171 0.98 3.62 3.39
C ILE A 171 0.35 3.31 4.75
N LEU A 172 0.13 2.03 5.00
CA LEU A 172 -0.34 1.49 6.28
C LEU A 172 0.84 0.85 7.01
N LEU A 173 1.34 1.50 8.06
CA LEU A 173 2.36 0.94 8.95
C LEU A 173 1.69 0.04 9.98
N VAL A 174 1.81 -1.28 9.79
CA VAL A 174 1.21 -2.30 10.64
C VAL A 174 2.18 -2.69 11.75
N ILE A 175 1.74 -2.58 13.00
CA ILE A 175 2.56 -2.92 14.16
C ILE A 175 2.55 -4.43 14.38
N ILE A 176 3.72 -5.05 14.30
CA ILE A 176 3.95 -6.42 14.69
C ILE A 176 4.02 -6.46 16.22
N LEU A 177 2.96 -6.92 16.86
CA LEU A 177 3.05 -7.33 18.24
C LEU A 177 3.88 -8.61 18.27
N ALA A 178 5.13 -8.51 18.71
CA ALA A 178 5.84 -9.68 19.21
C ALA A 178 4.96 -10.26 20.33
N THR A 179 4.23 -11.33 20.03
CA THR A 179 3.65 -12.14 21.08
C THR A 179 4.85 -12.72 21.82
N LEU A 180 5.18 -12.15 22.99
CA LEU A 180 5.77 -12.96 24.04
C LEU A 180 4.89 -14.20 24.09
N SER A 181 5.46 -15.34 23.75
CA SER A 181 4.74 -16.61 23.78
C SER A 181 4.28 -16.80 25.22
N VAL A 182 3.04 -16.39 25.52
CA VAL A 182 2.34 -16.87 26.70
C VAL A 182 2.05 -18.31 26.33
N VAL A 183 2.92 -19.20 26.78
CA VAL A 183 2.65 -20.63 26.80
C VAL A 183 1.43 -20.80 27.69
N VAL A 184 0.25 -20.79 27.08
CA VAL A 184 -0.97 -21.22 27.75
C VAL A 184 -0.89 -22.75 27.78
N ILE A 185 -0.23 -23.28 28.81
CA ILE A 185 -0.35 -24.70 29.15
C ILE A 185 -1.77 -24.89 29.67
N PHE A 186 -2.69 -25.31 28.80
CA PHE A 186 -3.88 -26.01 29.28
C PHE A 186 -3.42 -27.41 29.68
N VAL A 187 -3.26 -27.63 30.98
CA VAL A 187 -3.30 -28.98 31.54
C VAL A 187 -4.77 -29.37 31.59
N GLN A 188 -5.13 -30.41 30.84
CA GLN A 188 -6.42 -31.09 30.93
C GLN A 188 -6.21 -32.43 31.65
#